data_AF-A0A847MIV9-F1
#
_entry.id   AF-A0A847MIV9-F1
#
_cell.length_a   1.000
_cell.length_b   1.000
_cell.length_c   1.000
_cell.angle_alpha   90.00
_cell.angle_beta   90.00
_cell.angle_gamma   90.00
#
_symmetry.space_group_name_H-M   'P 1'
#
loop_
_entity.id
_entity.type
_entity.pdbx_description
1 polymer ?
#
loop_
_entity_poly.entity_id
_entity_poly.type
_entity_poly.pdbx_seq_one_letter_code
_entity_poly.pdbx_strand_id
1 'polypeptide(L)' 'MKVQVLGAGCKKCNLLYQNLKSFIEKNNIDAEIEYIDDLDKLLEAKILIPPAVIIDGVKKSEGKIP' A
#
# COMPACT_ATOMS: atom_id res chain seq x y z
N MET A 1 12.57 4.58 -0.94
CA MET A 1 11.48 4.30 0.03
C MET A 1 10.69 3.11 -0.49
N LYS A 2 10.43 2.07 0.31
CA LYS A 2 9.62 0.94 -0.16
C LYS A 2 8.18 1.11 0.30
N VAL A 3 7.23 1.23 -0.62
CA VAL A 3 5.80 1.33 -0.30
C VAL A 3 5.10 0.03 -0.65
N GLN A 4 4.54 -0.64 0.34
CA GLN A 4 3.79 -1.86 0.15
C GLN A 4 2.31 -1.58 0.40
N VAL A 5 1.49 -1.77 -0.62
CA VAL A 5 0.04 -1.60 -0.55
C VAL A 5 -0.57 -2.99 -0.34
N LEU A 6 -1.08 -3.24 0.86
CA LEU A 6 -1.74 -4.48 1.21
C LEU A 6 -3.25 -4.33 1.06
N GLY A 7 -3.85 -5.06 0.13
CA GLY A 7 -5.28 -4.90 -0.13
C GLY A 7 -5.91 -6.08 -0.84
N ALA A 8 -7.10 -6.46 -0.38
CA ALA A 8 -7.89 -7.57 -0.91
C ALA A 8 -8.53 -7.29 -2.31
N GLY A 9 -7.80 -6.65 -3.23
CA GLY A 9 -8.23 -6.47 -4.62
C GLY A 9 -9.40 -5.52 -4.87
N CYS A 10 -9.84 -4.73 -3.89
CA CYS A 10 -10.92 -3.76 -4.09
C CYS A 10 -10.51 -2.63 -5.05
N LYS A 11 -11.46 -2.09 -5.85
CA LYS A 11 -11.24 -0.95 -6.78
C LYS A 11 -10.51 0.23 -6.13
N LYS A 12 -10.78 0.44 -4.85
CA LYS A 12 -10.19 1.43 -3.96
C LYS A 12 -8.68 1.26 -3.76
N CYS A 13 -8.20 0.03 -3.61
CA CYS A 13 -6.77 -0.29 -3.46
C CYS A 13 -6.00 -0.01 -4.75
N ASN A 14 -6.60 -0.35 -5.89
CA ASN A 14 -5.99 -0.11 -7.20
C ASN A 14 -5.88 1.39 -7.51
N LEU A 15 -6.89 2.18 -7.13
CA LEU A 15 -6.86 3.64 -7.26
C LEU A 15 -5.73 4.26 -6.41
N LEU A 16 -5.56 3.78 -5.18
CA LEU A 16 -4.48 4.21 -4.30
C LEU A 16 -3.11 3.90 -4.93
N TYR A 17 -2.89 2.69 -5.44
CA TYR A 17 -1.65 2.30 -6.11
C TYR A 17 -1.33 3.22 -7.30
N GLN A 18 -2.31 3.51 -8.16
CA GLN A 18 -2.14 4.42 -9.30
C GLN A 18 -1.83 5.86 -8.88
N ASN A 19 -2.52 6.37 -7.85
CA ASN A 19 -2.26 7.70 -7.29
C ASN A 19 -0.85 7.78 -6.70
N LEU A 20 -0.44 6.75 -5.95
CA LEU A 20 0.88 6.71 -5.35
C LEU A 20 1.98 6.64 -6.42
N LYS A 21 1.78 5.83 -7.45
CA LYS A 21 2.71 5.73 -8.59
C LYS A 21 2.86 7.08 -9.29
N SER A 22 1.73 7.72 -9.59
CA SER A 22 1.72 9.06 -10.19
C SER A 22 2.37 10.12 -9.28
N PHE A 23 2.20 10.01 -7.96
CA PHE A 23 2.80 10.93 -6.99
C PHE A 23 4.32 10.77 -6.92
N ILE A 24 4.81 9.53 -6.90
CA ILE A 24 6.25 9.20 -6.90
C ILE A 24 6.91 9.70 -8.18
N GLU A 25 6.30 9.42 -9.34
CA GLU A 25 6.79 9.91 -10.64
C GLU A 25 6.80 11.45 -10.69
N LYS A 26 5.73 12.11 -10.24
CA LYS A 26 5.64 13.59 -10.23
C LYS A 26 6.63 14.26 -9.29
N ASN A 27 6.87 13.66 -8.12
CA ASN A 27 7.74 14.24 -7.11
C ASN A 27 9.19 13.75 -7.24
N ASN A 28 9.51 12.93 -8.26
CA ASN A 28 10.83 12.32 -8.45
C ASN A 28 11.34 11.62 -7.17
N ILE A 29 10.41 11.02 -6.43
CA ILE A 29 10.72 10.29 -5.21
C ILE A 29 11.20 8.91 -5.65
N ASP A 30 12.36 8.48 -5.17
CA ASP A 30 12.82 7.12 -5.43
C ASP A 30 12.08 6.17 -4.48
N ALA A 31 10.91 5.69 -4.92
CA ALA A 31 10.06 4.83 -4.13
C ALA A 31 9.51 3.63 -4.91
N GLU A 32 9.72 2.45 -4.35
CA GLU A 32 9.34 1.16 -4.94
C GLU A 32 7.95 0.78 -4.42
N ILE A 33 6.92 0.83 -5.28
CA ILE A 33 5.57 0.42 -4.89
C ILE A 33 5.35 -1.05 -5.21
N GLU A 34 4.98 -1.82 -4.20
CA GLU A 34 4.65 -3.23 -4.30
C GLU A 34 3.19 -3.41 -3.88
N TYR A 35 2.37 -3.98 -4.76
CA TYR A 35 0.99 -4.32 -4.44
C TYR A 35 0.94 -5.77 -3.95
N ILE A 36 0.42 -5.96 -2.74
CA ILE A 36 0.33 -7.26 -2.09
C ILE A 36 -1.15 -7.53 -1.80
N ASP A 37 -1.77 -8.42 -2.57
CA ASP A 37 -3.11 -8.93 -2.29
C ASP A 37 -3.13 -10.18 -1.40
N ASP A 38 -1.95 -10.60 -0.96
CA ASP A 38 -1.72 -11.85 -0.26
C ASP A 38 -2.21 -11.80 1.20
N LEU A 39 -3.16 -12.67 1.55
CA LEU A 39 -3.75 -12.69 2.88
C LEU A 39 -2.71 -13.02 3.98
N ASP A 40 -1.75 -13.89 3.66
CA ASP A 40 -0.65 -14.27 4.54
C ASP A 40 0.25 -13.07 4.89
N LYS A 41 0.55 -12.22 3.89
CA LYS A 41 1.30 -10.99 4.10
C LYS A 41 0.55 -9.99 4.98
N LEU A 42 -0.79 -9.92 4.87
CA LEU A 42 -1.61 -9.10 5.78
C LEU A 42 -1.49 -9.59 7.22
N LEU A 43 -1.56 -10.91 7.44
CA LEU A 43 -1.41 -11.54 8.74
C LEU A 43 -0.01 -11.30 9.34
N GLU A 44 1.06 -11.49 8.56
CA GLU A 44 2.44 -11.17 8.97
C GLU A 44 2.58 -9.69 9.36
N ALA A 45 1.96 -8.81 8.59
CA ALA A 45 1.95 -7.36 8.83
C ALA A 45 0.97 -6.92 9.94
N LYS A 46 0.26 -7.85 10.59
CA LYS A 46 -0.78 -7.57 11.59
C LYS A 46 -1.83 -6.56 11.10
N ILE A 47 -2.19 -6.66 9.82
CA ILE A 47 -3.28 -5.89 9.21
C ILE A 47 -4.58 -6.62 9.50
N LEU A 48 -5.40 -6.05 10.38
CA LEU A 48 -6.73 -6.60 10.68
C LEU A 48 -7.77 -6.18 9.63
N ILE A 49 -7.59 -5.01 9.03
CA ILE A 49 -8.55 -4.41 8.11
C ILE A 49 -7.82 -3.90 6.87
N PRO A 50 -7.87 -4.61 5.73
CA PRO A 50 -7.47 -4.03 4.45
C PRO A 50 -8.47 -2.96 3.99
N PRO A 51 -8.03 -1.93 3.22
CA PRO A 51 -6.69 -1.72 2.69
C PRO A 51 -5.72 -1.14 3.73
N ALA A 52 -4.47 -1.56 3.65
CA ALA A 52 -3.37 -1.03 4.44
C ALA A 52 -2.19 -0.60 3.57
N VAL A 53 -1.42 0.35 4.08
CA VAL A 53 -0.23 0.89 3.42
C VAL A 53 0.92 0.84 4.40
N ILE A 54 2.00 0.21 3.96
CA ILE A 54 3.27 0.14 4.68
C ILE A 54 4.29 0.95 3.88
N ILE A 55 5.02 1.83 4.55
CA ILE A 55 6.09 2.63 3.94
C ILE A 55 7.35 2.38 4.76
N ASP A 56 8.40 1.88 4.12
CA ASP A 56 9.69 1.52 4.71
C ASP A 56 9.55 0.59 5.92
N GLY A 57 8.67 -0.42 5.80
CA GLY A 57 8.37 -1.38 6.88
C GLY A 57 7.49 -0.81 8.01
N VAL A 58 7.10 0.46 7.94
CA VAL A 58 6.22 1.09 8.93
C VAL A 58 4.79 1.12 8.41
N LYS A 59 3.87 0.50 9.15
CA LYS A 59 2.42 0.61 8.89
C LYS A 59 1.98 2.07 9.05
N LYS A 60 1.54 2.69 7.96
CA LYS A 60 1.07 4.08 7.93
C LYS A 60 -0.45 4.19 8.01
N SER A 61 -1.16 3.26 7.38
CA SER A 61 -2.63 3.23 7.40
C SER A 61 -3.16 1.81 7.33
N GLU A 62 -4.29 1.56 7.97
CA GLU A 62 -5.09 0.33 7.87
C GLU A 62 -6.58 0.69 7.91
N GLY A 63 -7.41 -0.03 7.17
CA GLY A 63 -8.86 0.14 7.11
C GLY A 63 -9.38 1.43 6.46
N LYS A 64 -8.49 2.38 6.11
CA LYS A 64 -8.85 3.65 5.48
C LYS A 64 -7.83 4.03 4.41
N ILE A 65 -8.33 4.54 3.30
CA ILE A 65 -7.52 5.07 2.20
C ILE A 65 -7.16 6.51 2.59
N PRO A 66 -5.88 6.80 2.85
CA PRO A 66 -5.42 8.18 2.97
C PRO A 66 -5.37 8.88 1.61
#